data_AF-A0A9Q0USL9-F1
#
_entry.id   AF-A0A9Q0USL9-F1
#
_cell.length_a   1.000
_cell.length_b   1.000
_cell.length_c   1.000
_cell.angle_alpha   90.00
_cell.angle_beta   90.00
_cell.angle_gamma   90.00
#
_symmetry.space_group_name_H-M   'P 1'
#
loop_
_entity.id
_entity.type
_entity.pdbx_description
1 polymer ?
#
loop_
_entity_poly.entity_id
_entity_poly.type
_entity_poly.pdbx_seq_one_letter_code
_entity_poly.pdbx_strand_id
1 'polypeptide(L)'
;MTAGKLYQQLQQQEVQQSMCSLKGSLRTLAVLTLISFTYLSFISLHSSYPSSFISVSSVSLVPATKKTTILVKDYDDNEISDLYHSPSVFKLNYEEMERNFKIYIYPDGDPNTFYQTPRKLTGKYASEGYFFQNIRESRFQTQDPDQAHLFFIPISCHKMRGKGTSYENMTIIVENYVESLKSKYPYWNRTLGADHFFVTCHDVGVRATEGVPFLIKNAIRVVCSPSYDVGFIPHKDIALPQVLQPFALPAGGNDVENR
;
A
#
# COMPACT_ATOMS: atom_id res chain seq x y z
N MET A 1 -30.23 69.76 -17.67
CA MET A 1 -30.06 68.57 -16.79
C MET A 1 -29.99 67.29 -17.64
N THR A 2 -29.03 67.18 -18.59
CA THR A 2 -29.35 66.55 -19.88
C THR A 2 -28.30 65.62 -20.53
N ALA A 3 -27.36 64.99 -19.81
CA ALA A 3 -26.53 63.94 -20.43
C ALA A 3 -26.01 62.90 -19.42
N GLY A 4 -25.56 63.35 -18.24
CA GLY A 4 -24.96 62.46 -17.24
C GLY A 4 -25.91 61.40 -16.66
N LYS A 5 -27.20 61.70 -16.52
CA LYS A 5 -28.19 60.73 -15.99
C LYS A 5 -28.49 59.59 -16.97
N LEU A 6 -28.46 59.87 -18.28
CA LEU A 6 -28.73 58.87 -19.30
C LEU A 6 -27.53 57.92 -19.47
N TYR A 7 -26.31 58.44 -19.35
CA TYR A 7 -25.08 57.65 -19.34
C TYR A 7 -25.02 56.70 -18.13
N GLN A 8 -25.37 57.17 -16.94
CA GLN A 8 -25.44 56.32 -15.74
C GLN A 8 -26.49 55.20 -15.86
N GLN A 9 -27.66 55.48 -16.45
CA GLN A 9 -28.68 54.44 -16.68
C GLN A 9 -28.22 53.36 -17.67
N LEU A 10 -27.52 53.75 -18.74
CA LEU A 10 -26.99 52.79 -19.73
C LEU A 10 -25.90 51.90 -19.11
N GLN A 11 -24.98 52.48 -18.33
CA GLN A 11 -23.94 51.72 -17.62
C GLN A 11 -24.54 50.73 -16.61
N GLN A 12 -25.60 51.13 -15.89
CA GLN A 12 -26.24 50.27 -14.90
C GLN A 12 -27.01 49.12 -15.55
N GLN A 13 -27.60 49.37 -16.73
CA GLN A 13 -28.31 48.35 -17.51
C GLN A 13 -27.36 47.32 -18.14
N GLU A 14 -26.19 47.75 -18.61
CA GLU A 14 -25.15 46.89 -19.19
C GLU A 14 -24.49 45.99 -18.13
N VAL A 15 -24.19 46.53 -16.94
CA VAL A 15 -23.70 45.75 -15.79
C VAL A 15 -24.73 44.72 -15.34
N GLN A 16 -26.01 45.09 -15.31
CA GLN A 16 -27.07 44.16 -14.88
C GLN A 16 -27.32 43.03 -15.90
N GLN A 17 -27.25 43.32 -17.20
CA GLN A 17 -27.28 42.28 -18.24
C GLN A 17 -26.07 41.34 -18.17
N SER A 18 -24.86 41.89 -17.97
CA SER A 18 -23.63 41.11 -17.81
C SER A 18 -23.68 40.19 -16.58
N MET A 19 -24.16 40.68 -15.44
CA MET A 19 -24.32 39.87 -14.22
C MET A 19 -25.39 38.78 -14.35
N CYS A 20 -26.49 39.02 -15.08
CA CYS A 20 -27.48 37.98 -15.36
C CYS A 20 -26.92 36.88 -16.27
N SER A 21 -26.12 37.25 -17.28
CA SER A 21 -25.42 36.32 -18.18
C SER A 21 -24.40 35.45 -17.44
N LEU A 22 -23.61 36.05 -16.54
CA LEU A 22 -22.61 35.34 -15.73
C LEU A 22 -23.25 34.35 -14.75
N LYS A 23 -24.35 34.74 -14.09
CA LYS A 23 -25.09 33.85 -13.18
C LYS A 23 -25.74 32.69 -13.93
N GLY A 24 -26.24 32.91 -15.15
CA GLY A 24 -26.74 31.85 -16.03
C GLY A 24 -25.63 30.86 -16.41
N SER A 25 -24.48 31.38 -16.83
CA SER A 25 -23.30 30.58 -17.22
C SER A 25 -22.76 29.73 -16.06
N LEU A 26 -22.67 30.29 -14.85
CA LEU A 26 -22.25 29.55 -13.65
C LEU A 26 -23.23 28.43 -13.28
N ARG A 27 -24.54 28.65 -13.45
CA ARG A 27 -25.56 27.61 -13.21
C ARG A 27 -25.45 26.48 -14.24
N THR A 28 -25.26 26.81 -15.51
CA THR A 28 -25.07 25.78 -16.54
C THR A 28 -23.79 24.97 -16.33
N LEU A 29 -22.69 25.63 -15.92
CA LEU A 29 -21.44 24.95 -15.61
C LEU A 29 -21.59 24.00 -14.42
N ALA A 30 -22.27 24.42 -13.36
CA ALA A 30 -22.54 23.59 -12.18
C ALA A 30 -23.42 22.36 -12.50
N VAL A 31 -24.39 22.51 -13.40
CA VAL A 31 -25.24 21.39 -13.84
C VAL A 31 -24.42 20.39 -14.67
N LEU A 32 -23.57 20.87 -15.58
CA LEU A 32 -22.72 20.01 -16.41
C LEU A 32 -21.69 19.23 -15.57
N THR A 33 -21.10 19.87 -14.55
CA THR A 33 -20.15 19.18 -13.66
C THR A 33 -20.85 18.12 -12.80
N LEU A 34 -22.07 18.40 -12.31
CA LEU A 34 -22.86 17.41 -11.56
C LEU A 34 -23.23 16.20 -12.44
N ILE A 35 -23.71 16.45 -13.67
CA ILE A 35 -24.04 15.38 -14.62
C ILE A 35 -22.80 14.55 -14.95
N SER A 36 -21.66 15.18 -15.22
CA SER A 36 -20.40 14.47 -15.50
C SER A 36 -19.94 13.61 -14.32
N PHE A 37 -20.01 14.14 -13.09
CA PHE A 37 -19.64 13.40 -11.89
C PHE A 37 -20.56 12.20 -11.63
N THR A 38 -21.88 12.37 -11.81
CA THR A 38 -22.85 11.26 -11.66
C THR A 38 -22.66 10.19 -12.73
N TYR A 39 -22.38 10.59 -13.97
CA TYR A 39 -22.13 9.66 -15.07
C TYR A 39 -20.85 8.83 -14.85
N LEU A 40 -19.75 9.49 -14.46
CA LEU A 40 -18.50 8.80 -14.13
C LEU A 40 -18.69 7.83 -12.95
N SER A 41 -19.42 8.26 -11.92
CA SER A 41 -19.74 7.40 -10.76
C SER A 41 -20.56 6.17 -11.17
N PHE A 42 -21.51 6.32 -12.11
CA PHE A 42 -22.33 5.21 -12.58
C PHE A 42 -21.55 4.21 -13.45
N ILE A 43 -20.62 4.71 -14.29
CA ILE A 43 -19.70 3.85 -15.06
C ILE A 43 -18.76 3.08 -14.13
N SER A 44 -18.22 3.73 -13.09
CA SER A 44 -17.36 3.06 -12.11
C SER A 44 -18.11 1.97 -11.33
N LEU A 45 -19.42 2.09 -11.14
CA LEU A 45 -20.27 1.07 -10.52
C LEU A 45 -20.64 -0.07 -11.49
N HIS A 46 -20.78 0.20 -12.79
CA HIS A 46 -21.18 -0.81 -13.79
C HIS A 46 -20.00 -1.57 -14.44
N SER A 47 -18.76 -1.06 -14.36
CA SER A 47 -17.59 -1.70 -14.97
C SER A 47 -17.11 -2.97 -14.25
N SER A 48 -17.73 -3.37 -13.14
CA SER A 48 -17.28 -4.48 -12.30
C SER A 48 -18.13 -5.75 -12.46
N TYR A 49 -18.57 -6.15 -13.65
CA TYR A 49 -19.02 -7.53 -13.89
C TYR A 49 -18.92 -7.96 -15.36
N PRO A 50 -17.89 -8.72 -15.77
CA PRO A 50 -18.02 -9.68 -16.84
C PRO A 50 -18.51 -11.01 -16.24
N SER A 51 -19.81 -11.29 -16.34
CA SER A 51 -20.36 -12.60 -16.02
C SER A 51 -20.08 -13.55 -17.19
N SER A 52 -18.97 -14.28 -17.11
CA SER A 52 -18.69 -15.42 -17.98
C SER A 52 -19.09 -16.69 -17.25
N PHE A 53 -20.32 -17.17 -17.46
CA PHE A 53 -20.73 -18.50 -17.02
C PHE A 53 -19.97 -19.56 -17.82
N ILE A 54 -19.00 -20.24 -17.19
CA ILE A 54 -18.41 -21.46 -17.74
C ILE A 54 -19.21 -22.65 -17.21
N SER A 55 -19.89 -23.34 -18.12
CA SER A 55 -20.55 -24.63 -17.90
C SER A 55 -19.49 -25.69 -17.57
N VAL A 56 -19.51 -26.21 -16.34
CA VAL A 56 -18.62 -27.30 -15.90
C VAL A 56 -19.16 -28.63 -16.45
N SER A 57 -18.52 -29.15 -17.48
CA SER A 57 -18.69 -30.55 -17.88
C SER A 57 -17.81 -31.44 -17.01
N SER A 58 -18.43 -32.41 -16.36
CA SER A 58 -17.82 -33.46 -15.53
C SER A 58 -16.74 -34.26 -16.28
N VAL A 59 -15.55 -34.39 -15.70
CA VAL A 59 -14.55 -35.38 -16.15
C VAL A 59 -14.03 -36.20 -14.96
N SER A 60 -14.04 -37.51 -15.21
CA SER A 60 -13.86 -38.65 -14.33
C SER A 60 -12.54 -38.74 -13.55
N LEU A 61 -12.64 -39.39 -12.38
CA LEU A 61 -11.54 -39.86 -11.54
C LEU A 61 -10.63 -40.87 -12.26
N VAL A 62 -9.31 -40.71 -12.08
CA VAL A 62 -8.27 -41.75 -12.30
C VAL A 62 -7.31 -41.70 -11.09
N PRO A 63 -6.86 -42.85 -10.54
CA PRO A 63 -6.32 -42.91 -9.19
C PRO A 63 -4.84 -42.54 -9.05
N ALA A 64 -4.51 -42.20 -7.81
CA ALA A 64 -3.29 -41.61 -7.29
C ALA A 64 -2.00 -42.42 -7.50
N THR A 65 -0.88 -41.68 -7.68
CA THR A 65 0.46 -42.18 -7.36
C THR A 65 1.21 -41.15 -6.51
N LYS A 66 1.66 -41.64 -5.35
CA LYS A 66 2.34 -41.01 -4.20
C LYS A 66 3.22 -39.79 -4.50
N LYS A 67 3.02 -38.71 -3.72
CA LYS A 67 4.05 -37.71 -3.40
C LYS A 67 3.92 -37.22 -1.95
N THR A 68 5.04 -37.35 -1.24
CA THR A 68 5.54 -36.62 -0.07
C THR A 68 4.53 -35.83 0.76
N THR A 69 4.23 -36.34 1.95
CA THR A 69 3.50 -35.69 3.03
C THR A 69 4.26 -34.45 3.52
N ILE A 70 4.04 -33.31 2.87
CA ILE A 70 4.06 -32.03 3.57
C ILE A 70 2.83 -32.06 4.46
N LEU A 71 2.99 -31.85 5.77
CA LEU A 71 1.87 -31.70 6.71
C LEU A 71 1.16 -30.37 6.41
N VAL A 72 0.44 -30.32 5.29
CA VAL A 72 -0.69 -29.42 5.14
C VAL A 72 -1.73 -30.00 6.09
N LYS A 73 -1.87 -29.36 7.25
CA LYS A 73 -3.00 -29.63 8.13
C LYS A 73 -4.23 -29.33 7.27
N ASP A 74 -4.97 -30.36 6.88
CA ASP A 74 -6.30 -30.22 6.28
C ASP A 74 -7.10 -29.40 7.29
N TYR A 75 -7.23 -28.09 7.03
CA TYR A 75 -8.19 -27.27 7.74
C TYR A 75 -9.56 -27.79 7.31
N ASP A 76 -10.40 -28.12 8.29
CA ASP A 76 -11.77 -28.50 8.05
C ASP A 76 -12.44 -27.39 7.24
N ASP A 77 -12.98 -27.72 6.06
CA ASP A 77 -13.65 -26.79 5.15
C ASP A 77 -14.80 -26.06 5.88
N ASN A 78 -15.34 -26.67 6.95
CA ASN A 78 -16.34 -26.06 7.84
C ASN A 78 -15.78 -24.90 8.70
N GLU A 79 -14.51 -24.90 9.09
CA GLU A 79 -13.93 -23.87 9.96
C GLU A 79 -13.62 -22.57 9.19
N ILE A 80 -13.27 -22.69 7.91
CA ILE A 80 -13.10 -21.53 6.99
C ILE A 80 -14.45 -20.91 6.63
N SER A 81 -15.53 -21.71 6.68
CA SER A 81 -16.88 -21.28 6.32
C SER A 81 -17.37 -20.10 7.18
N ASP A 82 -17.07 -20.12 8.47
CA ASP A 82 -17.59 -19.14 9.44
C ASP A 82 -16.72 -17.88 9.54
N LEU A 83 -15.47 -17.91 9.05
CA LEU A 83 -14.54 -16.78 9.14
C LEU A 83 -14.79 -15.72 8.05
N TYR A 84 -15.26 -16.15 6.87
CA TYR A 84 -15.44 -15.27 5.71
C TYR A 84 -16.91 -15.14 5.34
N HIS A 85 -17.35 -13.93 4.99
CA HIS A 85 -18.72 -13.69 4.51
C HIS A 85 -19.07 -14.56 3.28
N SER A 86 -18.09 -14.86 2.43
CA SER A 86 -18.24 -15.80 1.33
C SER A 86 -16.93 -16.58 1.12
N PRO A 87 -16.83 -17.79 1.69
CA PRO A 87 -15.62 -18.63 1.62
C PRO A 87 -15.23 -18.99 0.19
N SER A 88 -16.22 -19.31 -0.65
CA SER A 88 -16.01 -19.68 -2.05
C SER A 88 -15.48 -18.51 -2.88
N VAL A 89 -16.02 -17.30 -2.68
CA VAL A 89 -15.54 -16.09 -3.36
C VAL A 89 -14.14 -15.73 -2.88
N PHE A 90 -13.88 -15.79 -1.57
CA PHE A 90 -12.54 -15.56 -1.04
C PHE A 90 -11.52 -16.51 -1.65
N LYS A 91 -11.83 -17.82 -1.70
CA LYS A 91 -10.94 -18.83 -2.28
C LYS A 91 -10.61 -18.53 -3.75
N LEU A 92 -11.63 -18.26 -4.56
CA LEU A 92 -11.44 -17.95 -5.99
C LEU A 92 -10.59 -16.68 -6.18
N ASN A 93 -10.89 -15.62 -5.44
CA ASN A 93 -10.14 -14.36 -5.50
C ASN A 93 -8.70 -14.52 -5.02
N TYR A 94 -8.49 -15.29 -3.95
CA TYR A 94 -7.16 -15.58 -3.42
C TYR A 94 -6.34 -16.38 -4.44
N GLU A 95 -6.90 -17.42 -5.04
CA GLU A 95 -6.23 -18.19 -6.09
C GLU A 95 -5.90 -17.34 -7.33
N GLU A 96 -6.75 -16.38 -7.69
CA GLU A 96 -6.47 -15.43 -8.77
C GLU A 96 -5.32 -14.47 -8.42
N MET A 97 -5.35 -13.90 -7.21
CA MET A 97 -4.27 -13.08 -6.67
C MET A 97 -2.96 -13.86 -6.67
N GLU A 98 -2.96 -15.11 -6.20
CA GLU A 98 -1.77 -15.97 -6.14
C GLU A 98 -1.11 -16.19 -7.51
N ARG A 99 -1.89 -16.18 -8.59
CA ARG A 99 -1.40 -16.34 -9.98
C ARG A 99 -0.92 -15.03 -10.58
N ASN A 100 -1.68 -13.96 -10.41
CA ASN A 100 -1.53 -12.73 -11.17
C ASN A 100 -0.76 -11.64 -10.42
N PHE A 101 -0.75 -11.66 -9.09
CA PHE A 101 -0.14 -10.61 -8.30
C PHE A 101 1.37 -10.56 -8.51
N LYS A 102 1.88 -9.35 -8.71
CA LYS A 102 3.30 -9.08 -9.00
C LYS A 102 3.81 -7.91 -8.19
N ILE A 103 5.02 -8.07 -7.68
CA ILE A 103 5.74 -7.09 -6.89
C ILE A 103 7.07 -6.81 -7.57
N TYR A 104 7.31 -5.54 -7.88
CA TYR A 104 8.63 -5.10 -8.30
C TYR A 104 9.43 -4.69 -7.07
N ILE A 105 10.62 -5.25 -6.92
CA ILE A 105 11.54 -4.87 -5.85
C ILE A 105 12.52 -3.87 -6.44
N TYR A 106 12.62 -2.67 -5.86
CA TYR A 106 13.61 -1.71 -6.33
C TYR A 106 15.01 -2.34 -6.35
N PRO A 107 15.71 -2.34 -7.50
CA PRO A 107 17.00 -3.01 -7.63
C PRO A 107 18.11 -2.18 -6.99
N ASP A 108 17.83 -0.90 -6.73
CA ASP A 108 18.69 -0.02 -5.97
C ASP A 108 18.73 -0.46 -4.54
N GLY A 109 19.68 -1.36 -4.32
CA GLY A 109 20.09 -1.74 -3.01
C GLY A 109 21.57 -2.01 -3.02
N ASP A 110 22.39 -1.12 -2.45
CA ASP A 110 23.82 -1.36 -2.40
C ASP A 110 24.12 -2.70 -1.66
N PRO A 111 24.79 -3.65 -2.33
CA PRO A 111 25.15 -4.95 -1.74
C PRO A 111 25.87 -4.83 -0.39
N ASN A 112 26.52 -3.70 -0.13
CA ASN A 112 27.30 -3.46 1.09
C ASN A 112 26.53 -2.72 2.20
N THR A 113 25.36 -2.14 1.94
CA THR A 113 24.63 -1.29 2.92
C THR A 113 23.51 -2.02 3.65
N PHE A 114 22.30 -2.14 3.10
CA PHE A 114 21.09 -2.50 3.90
C PHE A 114 20.07 -3.43 3.21
N TYR A 115 20.39 -3.94 2.02
CA TYR A 115 19.42 -4.53 1.08
C TYR A 115 19.44 -6.05 1.00
N GLN A 116 20.13 -6.69 1.93
CA GLN A 116 20.21 -8.14 2.02
C GLN A 116 19.39 -8.60 3.21
N THR A 117 18.85 -9.82 3.11
CA THR A 117 18.29 -10.54 4.25
C THR A 117 19.23 -10.35 5.47
N PRO A 118 18.72 -9.85 6.60
CA PRO A 118 19.49 -9.74 7.83
C PRO A 118 20.25 -11.04 8.12
N ARG A 119 21.56 -10.94 8.41
CA ARG A 119 22.45 -12.10 8.64
C ARG A 119 22.03 -12.99 9.81
N LYS A 120 21.23 -12.47 10.74
CA LYS A 120 20.67 -13.21 11.88
C LYS A 120 19.17 -13.02 11.90
N LEU A 121 18.43 -14.09 11.62
CA LEU A 121 16.98 -14.16 11.75
C LEU A 121 16.59 -14.52 13.19
N THR A 122 17.10 -13.76 14.17
CA THR A 122 16.87 -14.04 15.59
C THR A 122 16.44 -12.77 16.33
N GLY A 123 15.84 -12.94 17.51
CA GLY A 123 15.36 -11.82 18.30
C GLY A 123 14.04 -11.23 17.78
N LYS A 124 13.63 -10.12 18.39
CA LYS A 124 12.43 -9.37 18.00
C LYS A 124 12.41 -8.93 16.52
N TYR A 125 13.56 -8.80 15.86
CA TYR A 125 13.64 -8.37 14.45
C TYR A 125 13.59 -9.50 13.42
N ALA A 126 13.40 -10.76 13.84
CA ALA A 126 13.41 -11.91 12.93
C ALA A 126 12.35 -11.80 11.82
N SER A 127 11.16 -11.28 12.13
CA SER A 127 10.09 -11.07 11.15
C SER A 127 10.50 -10.16 9.99
N GLU A 128 11.32 -9.12 10.23
CA GLU A 128 11.84 -8.26 9.15
C GLU A 128 12.66 -9.09 8.17
N GLY A 129 13.53 -9.95 8.70
CA GLY A 129 14.40 -10.75 7.85
C GLY A 129 13.68 -11.86 7.11
N TYR A 130 12.72 -12.54 7.74
CA TYR A 130 11.88 -13.51 7.05
C TYR A 130 11.06 -12.85 5.94
N PHE A 131 10.54 -11.64 6.16
CA PHE A 131 9.84 -10.91 5.11
C PHE A 131 10.76 -10.64 3.92
N PHE A 132 11.98 -10.16 4.17
CA PHE A 132 12.99 -9.90 3.14
C PHE A 132 13.36 -11.15 2.35
N GLN A 133 13.47 -12.30 3.02
CA GLN A 133 13.75 -13.58 2.35
C GLN A 133 12.54 -14.02 1.50
N ASN A 134 11.38 -14.12 2.14
CA ASN A 134 10.16 -14.64 1.51
C ASN A 134 9.75 -13.81 0.29
N ILE A 135 9.83 -12.48 0.36
CA ILE A 135 9.41 -11.63 -0.77
C ILE A 135 10.33 -11.80 -2.00
N ARG A 136 11.64 -11.99 -1.77
CA ARG A 136 12.63 -12.22 -2.85
C ARG A 136 12.54 -13.61 -3.45
N GLU A 137 12.23 -14.62 -2.64
CA GLU A 137 12.09 -16.01 -3.08
C GLU A 137 10.67 -16.33 -3.57
N SER A 138 9.72 -15.40 -3.43
CA SER A 138 8.33 -15.60 -3.82
C SER A 138 8.11 -15.60 -5.33
N ARG A 139 7.06 -16.30 -5.77
CA ARG A 139 6.55 -16.24 -7.15
C ARG A 139 5.91 -14.89 -7.52
N PHE A 140 5.75 -13.99 -6.56
CA PHE A 140 5.20 -12.65 -6.78
C PHE A 140 6.24 -11.70 -7.34
N GLN A 141 7.54 -11.98 -7.20
CA GLN A 141 8.56 -11.08 -7.73
C GLN A 141 8.46 -10.98 -9.26
N THR A 142 8.52 -9.76 -9.78
CA THR A 142 8.72 -9.46 -11.21
C THR A 142 9.96 -8.60 -11.40
N GLN A 143 10.63 -8.80 -12.53
CA GLN A 143 11.71 -7.91 -13.02
C GLN A 143 11.16 -6.82 -13.96
N ASP A 144 9.92 -6.97 -14.40
CA ASP A 144 9.22 -6.01 -15.24
C ASP A 144 8.33 -5.11 -14.36
N PRO A 145 8.67 -3.80 -14.22
CA PRO A 145 7.91 -2.86 -13.41
C PRO A 145 6.53 -2.54 -14.00
N ASP A 146 6.31 -2.75 -15.31
CA ASP A 146 5.02 -2.49 -15.95
C ASP A 146 3.99 -3.59 -15.61
N GLN A 147 4.45 -4.78 -15.23
CA GLN A 147 3.61 -5.86 -14.71
C GLN A 147 3.33 -5.74 -13.21
N ALA A 148 3.99 -4.81 -12.51
CA ALA A 148 3.95 -4.73 -11.05
C ALA A 148 2.68 -4.07 -10.53
N HIS A 149 2.05 -4.73 -9.57
CA HIS A 149 0.91 -4.22 -8.82
C HIS A 149 1.37 -3.37 -7.63
N LEU A 150 2.44 -3.78 -6.96
CA LEU A 150 3.07 -3.04 -5.86
C LEU A 150 4.59 -2.96 -6.03
N PHE A 151 5.19 -1.96 -5.40
CA PHE A 151 6.63 -1.73 -5.37
C PHE A 151 7.19 -1.87 -3.97
N PHE A 152 8.11 -2.81 -3.79
CA PHE A 152 8.81 -2.98 -2.52
C PHE A 152 10.02 -2.05 -2.43
N ILE A 153 10.11 -1.30 -1.32
CA ILE A 153 11.25 -0.46 -0.96
C ILE A 153 12.13 -1.24 0.04
N PRO A 154 13.28 -1.79 -0.37
CA PRO A 154 14.06 -2.72 0.44
C PRO A 154 14.93 -2.05 1.53
N ILE A 155 14.34 -1.35 2.49
CA ILE A 155 15.04 -0.71 3.63
C ILE A 155 15.07 -1.64 4.85
N SER A 156 16.26 -2.07 5.30
CA SER A 156 16.41 -2.79 6.57
C SER A 156 16.93 -1.87 7.68
N CYS A 157 16.00 -1.36 8.50
CA CYS A 157 16.32 -0.54 9.66
C CYS A 157 17.07 -1.37 10.72
N HIS A 158 16.73 -2.66 10.87
CA HIS A 158 17.46 -3.57 11.77
C HIS A 158 18.94 -3.67 11.39
N LYS A 159 19.26 -3.78 10.09
CA LYS A 159 20.65 -3.84 9.62
C LYS A 159 21.40 -2.53 9.83
N MET A 160 20.74 -1.37 9.69
CA MET A 160 21.33 -0.07 10.05
C MET A 160 21.72 -0.02 11.54
N ARG A 161 20.79 -0.44 12.40
CA ARG A 161 21.06 -0.49 13.84
C ARG A 161 22.18 -1.46 14.20
N GLY A 162 22.21 -2.63 13.56
CA GLY A 162 23.27 -3.63 13.73
C GLY A 162 24.67 -3.14 13.33
N LYS A 163 24.77 -2.10 12.49
CA LYS A 163 26.04 -1.43 12.16
C LYS A 163 26.39 -0.27 13.10
N GLY A 164 25.60 -0.03 14.14
CA GLY A 164 25.84 1.06 15.10
C GLY A 164 25.41 2.44 14.60
N THR A 165 24.60 2.54 13.55
CA THR A 165 24.06 3.82 13.09
C THR A 165 23.15 4.44 14.16
N SER A 166 23.29 5.75 14.40
CA SER A 166 22.39 6.51 15.29
C SER A 166 21.03 6.71 14.63
N TYR A 167 19.98 6.98 15.42
CA TYR A 167 18.64 7.14 14.86
C TYR A 167 18.54 8.33 13.90
N GLU A 168 19.21 9.44 14.22
CA GLU A 168 19.25 10.64 13.39
C GLU A 168 19.86 10.33 12.01
N ASN A 169 20.97 9.58 12.01
CA ASN A 169 21.61 9.16 10.77
C ASN A 169 20.78 8.12 10.01
N MET A 170 20.03 7.26 10.70
CA MET A 170 19.12 6.32 10.05
C MET A 170 18.02 7.06 9.28
N THR A 171 17.41 8.08 9.88
CA THR A 171 16.42 8.93 9.21
C THR A 171 16.98 9.58 7.95
N ILE A 172 18.18 10.15 8.03
CA ILE A 172 18.86 10.76 6.87
C ILE A 172 19.12 9.71 5.77
N ILE A 173 19.55 8.50 6.14
CA ILE A 173 19.80 7.43 5.16
C ILE A 173 18.49 7.01 4.47
N VAL A 174 17.40 6.87 5.23
CA VAL A 174 16.08 6.51 4.67
C VAL A 174 15.59 7.61 3.72
N GLU A 175 15.65 8.87 4.13
CA GLU A 175 15.24 10.01 3.31
C GLU A 175 16.02 10.07 2.00
N ASN A 176 17.36 10.03 2.08
CA ASN A 176 18.23 10.06 0.90
C ASN A 176 17.96 8.89 -0.04
N TYR A 177 17.67 7.71 0.50
CA TYR A 177 17.34 6.56 -0.33
C TYR A 177 16.02 6.74 -1.07
N VAL A 178 14.96 7.18 -0.37
CA VAL A 178 13.65 7.45 -1.00
C VAL A 178 13.76 8.55 -2.05
N GLU A 179 14.48 9.63 -1.79
CA GLU A 179 14.71 10.69 -2.78
C GLU A 179 15.53 10.19 -3.99
N SER A 180 16.49 9.30 -3.77
CA SER A 180 17.20 8.63 -4.87
C SER A 180 16.25 7.78 -5.72
N LEU A 181 15.32 7.04 -5.11
CA LEU A 181 14.34 6.24 -5.84
C LEU A 181 13.41 7.13 -6.68
N LYS A 182 12.93 8.22 -6.09
CA LYS A 182 12.05 9.22 -6.74
C LYS A 182 12.72 9.90 -7.93
N SER A 183 14.01 10.18 -7.83
CA SER A 183 14.76 10.85 -8.91
C SER A 183 15.16 9.89 -10.03
N LYS A 184 15.45 8.62 -9.70
CA LYS A 184 15.95 7.64 -10.68
C LYS A 184 14.86 6.84 -11.39
N TYR A 185 13.76 6.55 -10.72
CA TYR A 185 12.68 5.72 -11.28
C TYR A 185 11.38 6.52 -11.42
N PRO A 186 10.65 6.35 -12.54
CA PRO A 186 9.40 7.08 -12.74
C PRO A 186 8.23 6.53 -11.90
N TYR A 187 8.39 5.38 -11.24
CA TYR A 187 7.28 4.63 -10.62
C TYR A 187 6.68 5.32 -9.40
N TRP A 188 7.49 6.03 -8.60
CA TRP A 188 6.98 6.71 -7.40
C TRP A 188 5.91 7.74 -7.75
N ASN A 189 6.11 8.50 -8.82
CA ASN A 189 5.24 9.60 -9.19
C ASN A 189 3.89 9.13 -9.79
N ARG A 190 3.74 7.84 -10.11
CA ARG A 190 2.48 7.26 -10.61
C ARG A 190 1.35 7.37 -9.58
N THR A 191 1.67 7.18 -8.32
CA THR A 191 0.72 7.13 -7.20
C THR A 191 1.15 8.00 -6.01
N LEU A 192 2.24 8.75 -6.18
CA LEU A 192 2.94 9.48 -5.11
C LEU A 192 3.36 8.57 -3.94
N GLY A 193 3.60 7.28 -4.19
CA GLY A 193 4.02 6.30 -3.20
C GLY A 193 2.91 5.38 -2.68
N ALA A 194 1.66 5.53 -3.12
CA ALA A 194 0.54 4.76 -2.57
C ALA A 194 0.53 3.26 -2.94
N ASP A 195 1.21 2.89 -4.02
CA ASP A 195 1.46 1.49 -4.41
C ASP A 195 2.85 0.99 -3.97
N HIS A 196 3.54 1.76 -3.13
CA HIS A 196 4.82 1.39 -2.54
C HIS A 196 4.65 0.87 -1.12
N PHE A 197 5.49 -0.08 -0.74
CA PHE A 197 5.47 -0.60 0.62
C PHE A 197 6.87 -0.92 1.15
N PHE A 198 7.00 -0.90 2.47
CA PHE A 198 8.24 -1.20 3.19
C PHE A 198 7.95 -1.83 4.54
N VAL A 199 8.94 -2.48 5.12
CA VAL A 199 8.82 -3.14 6.43
C VAL A 199 9.36 -2.24 7.52
N THR A 200 8.64 -2.16 8.64
CA THR A 200 9.12 -1.54 9.88
C THR A 200 8.89 -2.49 11.05
N CYS A 201 9.93 -2.71 11.85
CA CYS A 201 9.84 -3.61 12.99
C CYS A 201 10.33 -2.96 14.27
N HIS A 202 9.45 -2.94 15.26
CA HIS A 202 9.67 -2.39 16.60
C HIS A 202 10.15 -0.93 16.58
N ASP A 203 10.77 -0.52 17.68
CA ASP A 203 11.25 0.83 17.95
C ASP A 203 12.24 1.33 16.88
N VAL A 204 13.08 0.45 16.34
CA VAL A 204 14.09 0.82 15.34
C VAL A 204 13.46 1.22 14.01
N GLY A 205 12.43 0.51 13.55
CA GLY A 205 11.72 0.86 12.32
C GLY A 205 10.99 2.20 12.43
N VAL A 206 10.35 2.45 13.57
CA VAL A 206 9.64 3.70 13.84
C VAL A 206 10.61 4.89 13.85
N ARG A 207 11.67 4.84 14.67
CA ARG A 207 12.64 5.94 14.77
C ARG A 207 13.40 6.21 13.48
N ALA A 208 13.68 5.17 12.69
CA ALA A 208 14.35 5.36 11.40
C ALA A 208 13.48 6.11 10.37
N THR A 209 12.16 6.10 10.52
CA THR A 209 11.23 6.54 9.47
C THR A 209 10.33 7.70 9.90
N GLU A 210 10.26 8.01 11.19
CA GLU A 210 9.41 9.09 11.75
C GLU A 210 9.70 10.48 11.15
N GLY A 211 10.95 10.75 10.77
CA GLY A 211 11.34 12.00 10.11
C GLY A 211 11.10 12.05 8.60
N VAL A 212 10.48 11.02 7.99
CA VAL A 212 10.25 10.93 6.54
C VAL A 212 8.74 10.93 6.24
N PRO A 213 8.04 12.07 6.41
CA PRO A 213 6.58 12.11 6.50
C PRO A 213 5.85 11.64 5.24
N PHE A 214 6.39 11.91 4.05
CA PHE A 214 5.77 11.47 2.80
C PHE A 214 5.85 9.96 2.60
N LEU A 215 6.93 9.33 3.06
CA LEU A 215 7.04 7.87 3.08
C LEU A 215 5.98 7.28 4.03
N ILE A 216 5.86 7.79 5.26
CA ILE A 216 4.92 7.28 6.26
C ILE A 216 3.45 7.45 5.82
N LYS A 217 3.11 8.60 5.24
CA LYS A 217 1.72 8.95 4.89
C LYS A 217 1.25 8.24 3.63
N ASN A 218 2.11 8.11 2.62
CA ASN A 218 1.68 7.62 1.31
C ASN A 218 1.93 6.11 1.17
N ALA A 219 3.11 5.63 1.52
CA ALA A 219 3.45 4.22 1.33
C ALA A 219 2.84 3.31 2.41
N ILE A 220 2.54 2.08 2.02
CA ILE A 220 2.01 1.04 2.91
C ILE A 220 3.14 0.56 3.83
N ARG A 221 2.91 0.58 5.15
CA ARG A 221 3.86 -0.02 6.10
C ARG A 221 3.43 -1.42 6.45
N VAL A 222 4.36 -2.34 6.32
CA VAL A 222 4.26 -3.68 6.88
C VAL A 222 4.91 -3.66 8.26
N VAL A 223 4.11 -3.75 9.32
CA VAL A 223 4.53 -3.42 10.70
C VAL A 223 4.57 -4.69 11.56
N CYS A 224 5.75 -5.02 12.13
CA CYS A 224 5.88 -6.17 13.03
C CYS A 224 5.13 -5.99 14.37
N SER A 225 5.06 -4.76 14.88
CA SER A 225 4.43 -4.43 16.17
C SER A 225 3.36 -3.36 15.98
N PRO A 226 2.24 -3.70 15.29
CA PRO A 226 1.18 -2.74 15.05
C PRO A 226 0.53 -2.34 16.37
N SER A 227 0.51 -1.04 16.67
CA SER A 227 -0.25 -0.45 17.77
C SER A 227 -0.71 0.95 17.37
N TYR A 228 -1.90 1.34 17.84
CA TYR A 228 -2.41 2.69 17.70
C TYR A 228 -1.48 3.75 18.33
N ASP A 229 -0.69 3.36 19.33
CA ASP A 229 0.22 4.26 20.05
C ASP A 229 1.51 4.60 19.28
N VAL A 230 1.85 3.83 18.25
CA VAL A 230 3.07 4.01 17.44
C VAL A 230 2.78 4.48 16.02
N GLY A 231 1.62 5.12 15.85
CA GLY A 231 1.20 5.76 14.60
C GLY A 231 0.81 4.79 13.50
N PHE A 232 0.50 3.52 13.80
CA PHE A 232 -0.05 2.56 12.83
C PHE A 232 -1.36 3.08 12.22
N ILE A 233 -1.52 2.95 10.89
CA ILE A 233 -2.70 3.45 10.16
C ILE A 233 -3.53 2.26 9.66
N PRO A 234 -4.59 1.81 10.36
CA PRO A 234 -5.26 0.53 10.06
C PRO A 234 -5.89 0.40 8.68
N HIS A 235 -6.26 1.52 8.06
CA HIS A 235 -6.88 1.52 6.72
C HIS A 235 -5.84 1.53 5.58
N LYS A 236 -4.54 1.51 5.91
CA LYS A 236 -3.43 1.59 4.94
C LYS A 236 -2.33 0.57 5.25
N ASP A 237 -1.90 0.50 6.50
CA ASP A 237 -0.79 -0.32 6.96
C ASP A 237 -1.24 -1.76 7.26
N ILE A 238 -0.29 -2.69 7.16
CA ILE A 238 -0.53 -4.13 7.31
C ILE A 238 0.23 -4.64 8.53
N ALA A 239 -0.45 -5.42 9.37
CA ALA A 239 0.17 -6.14 10.48
C ALA A 239 0.98 -7.34 9.96
N LEU A 240 2.26 -7.41 10.33
CA LEU A 240 3.10 -8.57 10.08
C LEU A 240 3.18 -9.43 11.35
N PRO A 241 2.89 -10.74 11.29
CA PRO A 241 3.04 -11.62 12.44
C PRO A 241 4.44 -11.56 13.02
N GLN A 242 4.52 -11.40 14.34
CA GLN A 242 5.78 -11.49 15.06
C GLN A 242 6.24 -12.94 15.11
N VAL A 243 7.53 -13.18 14.86
CA VAL A 243 8.15 -14.44 15.22
C VAL A 243 8.17 -14.49 16.75
N LEU A 244 7.30 -15.32 17.32
CA LEU A 244 7.25 -15.58 18.75
C LEU A 244 8.63 -16.03 19.22
N GLN A 245 9.30 -15.17 19.99
CA GLN A 245 10.35 -15.65 20.89
C GLN A 245 9.67 -16.46 22.01
N PRO A 246 10.35 -17.43 22.64
CA PRO A 246 9.78 -18.21 23.74
C PRO A 246 9.36 -17.38 24.98
N PHE A 247 9.54 -16.06 24.94
CA PHE A 247 9.12 -15.13 25.98
C PHE A 247 8.46 -13.92 25.32
N ALA A 248 7.28 -13.51 25.80
CA ALA A 248 6.68 -12.24 25.43
C ALA A 248 7.56 -11.12 25.99
N LEU A 249 8.21 -10.35 25.10
CA LEU A 249 8.76 -9.08 25.54
C LEU A 249 7.59 -8.15 25.90
N PRO A 250 7.71 -7.35 26.99
CA PRO A 250 6.71 -6.34 27.28
C PRO A 250 6.51 -5.43 26.06
N ALA A 251 5.29 -4.90 25.89
CA ALA A 251 4.95 -4.02 24.79
C ALA A 251 6.02 -2.93 24.65
N GLY A 252 6.60 -2.78 23.45
CA GLY A 252 7.67 -1.83 23.19
C GLY A 252 7.18 -0.38 23.30
N GLY A 253 7.14 0.13 24.52
CA GLY A 253 6.95 1.55 24.83
C GLY A 253 8.28 2.25 25.09
N ASN A 254 8.22 3.51 25.53
CA ASN A 254 9.36 4.33 25.96
C ASN A 254 9.95 3.84 27.30
N ASP A 255 10.17 2.53 27.46
CA ASP A 255 10.86 1.99 28.61
C ASP A 255 12.37 2.26 28.47
N VAL A 256 12.86 3.17 29.29
CA VAL A 256 14.27 3.55 29.41
C VAL A 256 15.01 2.70 30.45
N GLU A 257 14.31 1.89 31.25
CA GLU A 257 14.90 1.13 32.36
C GLU A 257 15.46 -0.23 31.93
N ASN A 258 14.96 -0.81 30.83
CA ASN A 258 15.38 -2.14 30.33
C ASN A 258 16.13 -2.10 28.97
N ARG A 259 16.94 -1.08 28.70
CA ARG A 259 17.72 -0.95 27.46
C ARG A 259 18.99 -1.79 27.42
#